data_AF-A0A9X2VJQ8-F1
#
_entry.id   AF-A0A9X2VJQ8-F1
#
_cell.length_a   1.000
_cell.length_b   1.000
_cell.length_c   1.000
_cell.angle_alpha   90.00
_cell.angle_beta   90.00
_cell.angle_gamma   90.00
#
_symmetry.space_group_name_H-M   'P 1'
#
loop_
_entity.id
_entity.type
_entity.pdbx_description
1 polymer ?
#
loop_
_entity_poly.entity_id
_entity_poly.type
_entity_poly.pdbx_seq_one_letter_code
_entity_poly.pdbx_strand_id
1 'polypeptide(L)'
;MPADGWSLIREGTTPGSKSQVAGRGGSFSVTVREWDGTVAGEVERTRRGITADGSIRLTGDGTSFHTNGGLTGVELAYVGSHVQGRAWVVVDERTDVSVVAVGPSAQETYQQSAGQIDEMVDSIRMTGARP
;
A
#
# COMPACT_ATOMS: atom_id res chain seq x y z
N MET A 1 -7.11 -5.98 9.83
CA MET A 1 -8.55 -6.32 9.72
C MET A 1 -9.18 -5.31 8.78
N PRO A 2 -10.15 -5.69 7.92
CA PRO A 2 -10.89 -4.71 7.12
C PRO A 2 -11.59 -3.70 8.03
N ALA A 3 -11.65 -2.43 7.62
CA ALA A 3 -12.43 -1.41 8.32
C ALA A 3 -13.94 -1.70 8.23
N ASP A 4 -14.75 -1.11 9.10
CA ASP A 4 -16.21 -1.30 9.07
C ASP A 4 -16.80 -0.90 7.71
N GLY A 5 -17.59 -1.80 7.12
CA GLY A 5 -18.17 -1.63 5.79
C GLY A 5 -17.24 -2.01 4.61
N TRP A 6 -16.05 -2.55 4.91
CA TRP A 6 -15.13 -3.11 3.92
C TRP A 6 -15.16 -4.63 3.92
N SER A 7 -15.18 -5.22 2.73
CA SER A 7 -15.22 -6.66 2.54
C SER A 7 -13.91 -7.15 1.94
N LEU A 8 -13.41 -8.29 2.43
CA LEU A 8 -12.29 -9.02 1.83
C LEU A 8 -12.71 -9.59 0.48
N ILE A 9 -12.04 -9.15 -0.58
CA ILE A 9 -12.26 -9.60 -1.96
C ILE A 9 -11.29 -10.73 -2.31
N ARG A 10 -10.07 -10.68 -1.77
CA ARG A 10 -9.04 -11.68 -2.01
C ARG A 10 -8.17 -11.81 -0.76
N GLU A 11 -7.97 -13.04 -0.30
CA GLU A 11 -6.98 -13.35 0.73
C GLU A 11 -5.77 -14.00 0.06
N GLY A 12 -4.59 -13.42 0.30
CA GLY A 12 -3.33 -14.00 -0.09
C GLY A 12 -2.61 -14.56 1.13
N THR A 13 -2.52 -15.89 1.25
CA THR A 13 -1.89 -16.56 2.41
C THR A 13 -0.48 -17.08 2.16
N THR A 14 0.05 -16.94 0.93
CA THR A 14 1.36 -17.46 0.51
C THR A 14 2.31 -16.31 0.14
N PRO A 15 3.65 -16.44 0.29
CA PRO A 15 4.60 -15.48 -0.29
C PRO A 15 4.33 -15.23 -1.78
N GLY A 16 4.32 -13.96 -2.20
CA GLY A 16 3.89 -13.54 -3.54
C GLY A 16 2.38 -13.27 -3.67
N SER A 17 1.60 -13.40 -2.60
CA SER A 17 0.15 -13.21 -2.65
C SER A 17 -0.27 -11.76 -2.41
N LYS A 18 -1.42 -11.41 -2.98
CA LYS A 18 -2.08 -10.11 -2.84
C LYS A 18 -3.37 -10.29 -2.06
N SER A 19 -3.49 -9.63 -0.90
CA SER A 19 -4.74 -9.48 -0.19
C SER A 19 -5.41 -8.18 -0.63
N GLN A 20 -6.72 -8.19 -0.85
CA GLN A 20 -7.47 -7.02 -1.28
C GLN A 20 -8.82 -6.95 -0.56
N VAL A 21 -9.15 -5.76 -0.08
CA VAL A 21 -10.45 -5.40 0.47
C VAL A 21 -11.03 -4.25 -0.35
N ALA A 22 -12.35 -4.12 -0.41
CA ALA A 22 -12.99 -2.89 -0.90
C ALA A 22 -14.16 -2.49 0.00
N GLY A 23 -14.41 -1.19 0.02
CA GLY A 23 -15.53 -0.57 0.71
C GLY A 23 -16.23 0.43 -0.21
N ARG A 24 -17.16 1.20 0.35
CA ARG A 24 -17.81 2.27 -0.40
C ARG A 24 -16.80 3.36 -0.76
N GLY A 25 -16.48 3.48 -2.05
CA GLY A 25 -15.69 4.58 -2.58
C GLY A 25 -14.19 4.32 -2.77
N GLY A 26 -13.70 3.10 -2.47
CA GLY A 26 -12.30 2.78 -2.67
C GLY A 26 -11.98 1.30 -2.52
N SER A 27 -10.72 0.96 -2.81
CA SER A 27 -10.16 -0.36 -2.52
C SER A 27 -8.84 -0.21 -1.79
N PHE A 28 -8.43 -1.27 -1.11
CA PHE A 28 -7.15 -1.35 -0.44
C PHE A 28 -6.57 -2.72 -0.69
N SER A 29 -5.32 -2.77 -1.13
CA SER A 29 -4.65 -4.03 -1.37
C SER A 29 -3.26 -4.03 -0.82
N VAL A 30 -2.84 -5.16 -0.27
CA VAL A 30 -1.52 -5.41 0.25
C VAL A 30 -0.91 -6.55 -0.56
N THR A 31 0.27 -6.31 -1.10
CA THR A 31 1.07 -7.32 -1.81
C THR A 31 2.32 -7.59 -1.01
N VAL A 32 2.60 -8.86 -0.73
CA VAL A 32 3.83 -9.30 -0.07
C VAL A 32 4.62 -10.14 -1.06
N ARG A 33 5.90 -9.84 -1.27
CA ARG A 33 6.77 -10.58 -2.19
C ARG A 33 8.20 -10.63 -1.70
N GLU A 34 8.94 -11.61 -2.17
CA GLU A 34 10.41 -11.63 -2.06
C GLU A 34 11.00 -10.43 -2.82
N TRP A 35 12.03 -9.82 -2.23
CA TRP A 35 12.71 -8.64 -2.72
C TRP A 35 14.11 -8.56 -2.11
N ASP A 36 15.13 -8.79 -2.93
CA ASP A 36 16.55 -8.71 -2.55
C ASP A 36 17.16 -7.32 -2.74
N GLY A 37 16.35 -6.34 -3.14
CA GLY A 37 16.77 -4.97 -3.42
C GLY A 37 16.61 -4.04 -2.23
N THR A 38 16.95 -2.77 -2.44
CA THR A 38 16.77 -1.72 -1.42
C THR A 38 15.34 -1.18 -1.39
N VAL A 39 14.98 -0.50 -0.31
CA VAL A 39 13.72 0.28 -0.22
C VAL A 39 13.58 1.28 -1.38
N ALA A 40 14.67 1.96 -1.77
CA ALA A 40 14.65 2.91 -2.87
C ALA A 40 14.34 2.22 -4.23
N GLY A 41 14.89 1.03 -4.44
CA GLY A 41 14.60 0.23 -5.64
C GLY A 41 13.12 -0.17 -5.72
N GLU A 42 12.52 -0.56 -4.59
CA GLU A 42 11.12 -0.97 -4.51
C GLU A 42 10.17 0.23 -4.66
N VAL A 43 10.56 1.40 -4.12
CA VAL A 43 9.85 2.67 -4.32
C VAL A 43 9.81 3.02 -5.80
N GLU A 44 10.95 2.96 -6.50
CA GLU A 44 11.01 3.25 -7.93
C GLU A 44 10.25 2.21 -8.77
N ARG A 45 10.27 0.95 -8.37
CA ARG A 45 9.45 -0.10 -9.00
C ARG A 45 7.95 0.17 -8.83
N THR A 46 7.53 0.56 -7.62
CA THR A 46 6.14 0.91 -7.31
C THR A 46 5.70 2.15 -8.08
N ARG A 47 6.53 3.20 -8.10
CA ARG A 47 6.33 4.41 -8.89
C ARG A 47 6.07 4.09 -10.36
N ARG A 48 6.96 3.31 -10.99
CA ARG A 48 6.80 2.90 -12.39
C ARG A 48 5.49 2.13 -12.62
N GLY A 49 5.09 1.28 -11.67
CA GLY A 49 3.82 0.56 -11.74
C GLY A 49 2.61 1.48 -11.69
N ILE A 50 2.60 2.46 -10.79
CA ILE A 50 1.52 3.44 -10.63
C ILE A 50 1.39 4.32 -11.88
N THR A 51 2.52 4.77 -12.45
CA THR A 51 2.53 5.72 -13.56
C THR A 51 2.58 5.05 -14.95
N ALA A 52 2.48 3.71 -15.03
CA ALA A 52 2.72 2.95 -16.26
C ALA A 52 1.77 3.33 -17.41
N ASP A 53 0.51 3.65 -17.09
CA ASP A 53 -0.52 4.00 -18.07
C ASP A 53 -0.51 5.49 -18.48
N GLY A 54 0.33 6.32 -17.84
CA GLY A 54 0.44 7.75 -18.09
C GLY A 54 -0.74 8.61 -17.63
N SER A 55 -1.81 8.01 -17.12
CA SER A 55 -3.01 8.71 -16.63
C SER A 55 -2.89 9.16 -15.17
N ILE A 56 -1.97 8.55 -14.42
CA ILE A 56 -1.70 8.82 -13.02
C ILE A 56 -0.32 9.48 -12.86
N ARG A 57 -0.24 10.46 -11.97
CA ARG A 57 0.98 11.20 -11.62
C ARG A 57 1.20 11.12 -10.11
N LEU A 58 2.46 11.03 -9.69
CA LEU A 58 2.81 11.24 -8.28
C LEU A 58 2.70 12.73 -7.93
N THR A 59 2.28 13.04 -6.71
CA THR A 59 2.15 14.42 -6.20
C THR A 59 3.39 14.89 -5.42
N GLY A 60 4.44 14.08 -5.34
CA GLY A 60 5.72 14.39 -4.70
C GLY A 60 6.72 13.24 -4.83
N ASP A 61 7.88 13.37 -4.18
CA ASP A 61 8.97 12.38 -4.20
C ASP A 61 8.80 11.23 -3.20
N GLY A 62 7.76 11.31 -2.37
CA GLY A 62 7.45 10.36 -1.31
C GLY A 62 7.83 10.88 0.08
N THR A 63 7.14 10.38 1.11
CA THR A 63 7.35 10.78 2.51
C THR A 63 7.64 9.54 3.35
N SER A 64 8.62 9.61 4.25
CA SER A 64 8.87 8.53 5.21
C SER A 64 7.69 8.41 6.17
N PHE A 65 7.25 7.19 6.47
CA PHE A 65 6.21 6.93 7.45
C PHE A 65 6.62 5.84 8.45
N HIS A 66 5.97 5.84 9.60
CA HIS A 66 6.05 4.79 10.61
C HIS A 66 4.64 4.48 11.13
N THR A 67 4.30 3.20 11.28
CA THR A 67 3.01 2.77 11.85
C THR A 67 3.17 2.26 13.27
N ASN A 68 2.08 2.26 14.04
CA ASN A 68 2.04 1.61 15.36
C ASN A 68 2.30 0.09 15.28
N GLY A 69 2.18 -0.48 14.08
CA GLY A 69 2.53 -1.86 13.79
C GLY A 69 4.01 -2.15 13.57
N GLY A 70 4.87 -1.13 13.66
CA GLY A 70 6.31 -1.26 13.48
C GLY A 70 6.74 -1.25 12.02
N LEU A 71 5.84 -0.96 11.07
CA LEU A 71 6.23 -0.78 9.68
C LEU A 71 6.92 0.58 9.52
N THR A 72 8.02 0.60 8.78
CA THR A 72 8.73 1.82 8.40
C THR A 72 9.01 1.77 6.91
N GLY A 73 8.73 2.86 6.20
CA GLY A 73 8.85 2.86 4.74
C GLY A 73 8.61 4.21 4.10
N VAL A 74 8.26 4.19 2.82
CA VAL A 74 7.96 5.39 2.02
C VAL A 74 6.51 5.35 1.54
N GLU A 75 5.80 6.45 1.77
CA GLU A 75 4.47 6.72 1.23
C GLU A 75 4.58 7.51 -0.07
N LEU A 76 3.89 7.07 -1.11
CA LEU A 76 3.75 7.73 -2.40
C LEU A 76 2.29 8.17 -2.60
N ALA A 77 2.04 9.47 -2.68
CA ALA A 77 0.74 10.00 -3.04
C ALA A 77 0.62 10.19 -4.56
N TYR A 78 -0.55 9.88 -5.12
CA TYR A 78 -0.79 9.96 -6.55
C TYR A 78 -2.20 10.43 -6.91
N VAL A 79 -2.32 11.03 -8.09
CA VAL A 79 -3.57 11.55 -8.64
C VAL A 79 -3.62 11.34 -10.16
N GLY A 80 -4.77 10.94 -10.65
CA GLY A 80 -5.12 10.88 -12.07
C GLY A 80 -6.48 11.53 -12.30
N SER A 81 -6.98 11.50 -13.54
CA SER A 81 -8.22 12.21 -13.93
C SER A 81 -9.48 11.79 -13.14
N HIS A 82 -9.54 10.53 -12.68
CA HIS A 82 -10.70 9.99 -11.95
C HIS A 82 -10.32 9.25 -10.67
N VAL A 83 -9.04 9.18 -10.34
CA VAL A 83 -8.52 8.38 -9.23
C VAL A 83 -7.53 9.19 -8.41
N GLN A 84 -7.57 9.03 -7.10
CA GLN A 84 -6.57 9.51 -6.17
C GLN A 84 -6.25 8.41 -5.17
N GLY A 85 -5.02 8.35 -4.70
CA GLY A 85 -4.64 7.33 -3.74
C GLY A 85 -3.26 7.54 -3.16
N ARG A 86 -2.90 6.57 -2.33
CA ARG A 86 -1.57 6.44 -1.73
C ARG A 86 -1.08 5.01 -1.87
N ALA A 87 0.23 4.86 -1.94
CA ALA A 87 0.90 3.59 -1.83
C ALA A 87 1.94 3.66 -0.71
N TRP A 88 2.02 2.61 0.11
CA TRP A 88 2.98 2.47 1.18
C TRP A 88 3.94 1.34 0.84
N VAL A 89 5.22 1.67 0.74
CA VAL A 89 6.28 0.75 0.36
C VAL A 89 7.17 0.49 1.57
N VAL A 90 7.23 -0.77 1.98
CA VAL A 90 8.07 -1.25 3.08
C VAL A 90 8.97 -2.36 2.54
N VAL A 91 10.24 -2.35 2.95
CA VAL A 91 11.17 -3.43 2.69
C VAL A 91 11.76 -3.86 4.04
N ASP A 92 11.68 -5.16 4.32
CA ASP A 92 12.44 -5.80 5.39
C ASP A 92 13.67 -6.47 4.79
N GLU A 93 14.81 -5.77 4.87
CA GLU A 93 16.10 -6.24 4.35
C GLU A 93 16.67 -7.43 5.12
N ARG A 94 16.10 -7.80 6.28
CA ARG A 94 16.55 -8.98 7.03
C ARG A 94 15.96 -10.27 6.50
N THR A 95 14.78 -10.16 5.90
CA THR A 95 14.00 -11.31 5.39
C THR A 95 13.87 -11.28 3.88
N ASP A 96 14.47 -10.30 3.20
CA ASP A 96 14.34 -10.06 1.76
C ASP A 96 12.87 -10.01 1.32
N VAL A 97 12.03 -9.29 2.08
CA VAL A 97 10.60 -9.16 1.82
C VAL A 97 10.23 -7.70 1.58
N SER A 98 9.43 -7.47 0.54
CA SER A 98 8.73 -6.19 0.35
C SER A 98 7.23 -6.33 0.62
N VAL A 99 6.68 -5.31 1.25
CA VAL A 99 5.24 -5.14 1.47
C VAL A 99 4.82 -3.83 0.81
N VAL A 100 3.93 -3.94 -0.17
CA VAL A 100 3.37 -2.79 -0.88
C VAL A 100 1.87 -2.76 -0.64
N ALA A 101 1.42 -1.75 0.10
CA ALA A 101 0.00 -1.46 0.27
C ALA A 101 -0.42 -0.33 -0.69
N VAL A 102 -1.59 -0.44 -1.32
CA VAL A 102 -2.11 0.55 -2.28
C VAL A 102 -3.59 0.77 -2.00
N GLY A 103 -3.98 2.04 -1.84
CA GLY A 103 -5.34 2.46 -1.56
C GLY A 103 -5.89 3.45 -2.60
N PRO A 104 -6.33 3.00 -3.79
CA PRO A 104 -6.98 3.88 -4.76
C PRO A 104 -8.44 4.14 -4.39
N SER A 105 -8.90 5.36 -4.64
CA SER A 105 -10.29 5.78 -4.50
C SER A 105 -10.67 6.74 -5.64
N ALA A 106 -11.96 6.84 -5.95
CA ALA A 106 -12.43 7.92 -6.82
C ALA A 106 -12.16 9.27 -6.14
N GLN A 107 -11.86 10.32 -6.92
CA GLN A 107 -11.56 11.63 -6.33
C GLN A 107 -12.69 12.14 -5.42
N GLU A 108 -13.94 11.92 -5.84
CA GLU A 108 -15.14 12.35 -5.12
C GLU A 108 -15.30 11.69 -3.75
N THR A 109 -14.76 10.47 -3.58
CA THR A 109 -14.88 9.67 -2.36
C THR A 109 -13.59 9.51 -1.60
N TYR A 110 -12.46 10.03 -2.11
CA TYR A 110 -11.14 9.87 -1.51
C TYR A 110 -11.09 10.37 -0.05
N GLN A 111 -11.70 11.51 0.26
CA GLN A 111 -11.71 12.02 1.64
C GLN A 111 -12.46 11.09 2.61
N GLN A 112 -13.47 10.36 2.13
CA GLN A 112 -14.26 9.44 2.94
C GLN A 112 -13.50 8.13 3.20
N SER A 113 -12.77 7.63 2.21
CA SER A 113 -12.00 6.38 2.32
C SER A 113 -10.61 6.56 2.91
N ALA A 114 -10.01 7.76 2.82
CA ALA A 114 -8.63 8.01 3.21
C ALA A 114 -8.34 7.65 4.68
N GLY A 115 -9.22 8.06 5.61
CA GLY A 115 -9.05 7.74 7.03
C GLY A 115 -9.13 6.23 7.31
N GLN A 116 -10.06 5.54 6.66
CA GLN A 116 -10.19 4.08 6.80
C GLN A 116 -8.98 3.35 6.20
N ILE A 117 -8.43 3.86 5.10
CA ILE A 117 -7.20 3.33 4.50
C ILE A 117 -6.01 3.52 5.44
N ASP A 118 -5.89 4.68 6.09
CA ASP A 118 -4.84 4.92 7.08
C ASP A 118 -4.92 3.97 8.27
N GLU A 119 -6.13 3.73 8.80
CA GLU A 119 -6.36 2.74 9.85
C GLU A 119 -5.99 1.32 9.39
N MET A 120 -6.31 0.95 8.14
CA MET A 120 -5.94 -0.35 7.60
C MET A 120 -4.42 -0.52 7.49
N VAL A 121 -3.70 0.50 7.03
CA VAL A 121 -2.22 0.51 6.99
C VAL A 121 -1.64 0.43 8.40
N ASP A 122 -2.18 1.21 9.34
CA ASP A 122 -1.73 1.18 10.74
C ASP A 122 -1.99 -0.15 11.41
N SER A 123 -3.00 -0.91 10.96
CA SER A 123 -3.32 -2.25 11.47
C SER A 123 -2.40 -3.37 10.96
N ILE A 124 -1.58 -3.11 9.93
CA ILE A 124 -0.68 -4.15 9.39
C ILE A 124 0.38 -4.47 10.46
N ARG A 125 0.65 -5.77 10.63
CA ARG A 125 1.68 -6.30 11.51
C ARG A 125 2.50 -7.31 10.74
N MET A 126 3.83 -7.25 10.86
CA MET A 126 4.71 -8.33 10.41
C MET A 126 4.88 -9.32 11.56
N THR A 127 4.17 -10.46 11.49
CA THR A 127 4.33 -11.56 12.43
C THR A 127 5.25 -12.62 11.82
N GLY A 128 6.47 -12.74 12.33
CA GLY A 128 7.42 -13.75 11.84
C GLY A 128 8.90 -13.40 11.87
N ALA A 129 9.27 -12.13 12.13
CA ALA A 129 10.66 -11.76 12.40
C ALA A 129 11.07 -12.36 13.75
N ARG A 130 11.58 -13.60 13.75
CA ARG A 130 12.26 -14.17 14.92
C ARG A 130 13.56 -13.39 15.19
N PRO A 131 13.94 -13.20 16.46
CA PRO A 131 15.22 -12.63 16.84
C PRO A 131 16.41 -13.48 16.37
#